data_AF-A0A1V5FIY9-F1
#
_entry.id   AF-A0A1V5FIY9-F1
#
_cell.length_a   1.000
_cell.length_b   1.000
_cell.length_c   1.000
_cell.angle_alpha   90.00
_cell.angle_beta   90.00
_cell.angle_gamma   90.00
#
_symmetry.space_group_name_H-M   'P 1'
#
loop_
_entity.id
_entity.type
_entity.pdbx_description
1 polymer ?
#
loop_
_entity_poly.entity_id
_entity_poly.type
_entity_poly.pdbx_seq_one_letter_code
_entity_poly.pdbx_strand_id
1 'polypeptide(L)'
;MRNLIQRWNQGLRGALGGGVAEKRGARRGFSIIEILVALAILVLAAGGVYHQFFNIDRLGRMRLNEIQGRLLAQQRLEELRALPYARLAEWEPGETATPLGDNLKYAARTTIEPGPGDVLKLTVMVSWRERGAEAVAGNSVTVVGYKGR
;
A
#
# COMPACT_ATOMS: atom_id res chain seq x y z
N MET A 1 77.60 -32.37 1.35
CA MET A 1 76.91 -31.38 2.23
C MET A 1 77.27 -29.90 1.98
N ARG A 2 77.80 -29.47 0.81
CA ARG A 2 78.02 -28.03 0.53
C ARG A 2 77.50 -27.50 -0.81
N ASN A 3 77.04 -28.36 -1.73
CA ASN A 3 76.72 -27.93 -3.11
C ASN A 3 75.21 -27.83 -3.43
N LEU A 4 74.32 -28.08 -2.48
CA LEU A 4 72.86 -28.01 -2.69
C LEU A 4 72.21 -26.72 -2.17
N ILE A 5 72.94 -25.88 -1.42
CA ILE A 5 72.38 -24.67 -0.80
C ILE A 5 72.64 -23.40 -1.64
N GLN A 6 73.63 -23.40 -2.54
CA GLN A 6 73.90 -22.22 -3.39
C GLN A 6 72.92 -22.05 -4.57
N ARG A 7 72.20 -23.12 -4.97
CA ARG A 7 71.30 -23.07 -6.14
C ARG A 7 69.96 -22.38 -5.85
N TRP A 8 69.63 -22.13 -4.58
CA TRP A 8 68.38 -21.48 -4.18
C TRP A 8 68.44 -19.94 -4.20
N ASN A 9 69.63 -19.32 -4.27
CA ASN A 9 69.74 -17.87 -4.08
C ASN A 9 69.78 -17.04 -5.38
N GLN A 10 69.83 -17.68 -6.55
CA GLN A 10 69.76 -16.97 -7.84
C GLN A 10 68.33 -16.86 -8.42
N GLY A 11 67.36 -17.61 -7.88
CA GLY A 11 65.95 -17.51 -8.30
C GLY A 11 65.18 -16.34 -7.68
N LEU A 12 65.67 -15.77 -6.57
CA LEU A 12 64.94 -14.74 -5.80
C LEU A 12 65.24 -13.30 -6.20
N ARG A 13 66.27 -13.04 -7.03
CA ARG A 13 66.58 -11.68 -7.51
C ARG A 13 65.93 -11.32 -8.85
N GLY A 14 65.44 -12.29 -9.61
CA GLY A 14 64.55 -12.03 -10.76
C GLY A 14 63.11 -11.69 -10.36
N ALA A 15 62.71 -12.02 -9.13
CA ALA A 15 61.36 -11.79 -8.60
C ALA A 15 61.13 -10.39 -8.01
N LEU A 16 62.18 -9.56 -7.88
CA LEU A 16 62.10 -8.20 -7.31
C LEU A 16 62.43 -7.09 -8.33
N GLY A 17 62.68 -7.44 -9.59
CA GLY A 17 63.06 -6.49 -10.66
C GLY A 17 62.22 -6.60 -11.93
N GLY A 18 61.09 -7.31 -11.88
CA GLY A 18 60.08 -7.24 -12.93
C GLY A 18 59.44 -5.86 -12.85
N GLY A 19 59.91 -4.95 -13.70
CA GLY A 19 59.45 -3.58 -13.76
C GLY A 19 57.95 -3.50 -13.58
N VAL A 20 57.54 -2.85 -12.50
CA VAL A 20 56.23 -2.20 -12.43
C VAL A 20 56.28 -1.13 -13.52
N ALA A 21 56.18 -1.57 -14.78
CA ALA A 21 55.61 -0.78 -15.84
C ALA A 21 54.16 -0.61 -15.40
N GLU A 22 53.99 0.32 -14.47
CA GLU A 22 52.75 0.97 -14.15
C GLU A 22 52.24 1.42 -15.50
N LYS A 23 51.40 0.58 -16.12
CA LYS A 23 50.57 0.99 -17.23
C LYS A 23 49.74 2.09 -16.60
N ARG A 24 50.23 3.33 -16.69
CA ARG A 24 49.49 4.55 -16.46
C ARG A 24 48.40 4.51 -17.51
N GLY A 25 47.37 3.72 -17.22
CA GLY A 25 46.18 3.61 -18.04
C GLY A 25 45.73 5.04 -18.20
N ALA A 26 45.79 5.53 -19.44
CA ALA A 26 45.41 6.88 -19.76
C ALA A 26 44.07 7.11 -19.06
N ARG A 27 44.05 8.01 -18.08
CA ARG A 27 42.83 8.37 -17.35
C ARG A 27 41.92 9.01 -18.39
N ARG A 28 41.14 8.18 -19.08
CA ARG A 28 40.13 8.62 -20.04
C ARG A 28 39.10 9.36 -19.21
N GLY A 29 39.16 10.70 -19.28
CA GLY A 29 38.13 11.54 -18.69
C GLY A 29 36.79 11.24 -19.34
N PHE A 30 35.72 11.40 -18.57
CA PHE A 30 34.36 11.27 -19.07
C PHE A 30 34.09 12.33 -20.15
N SER A 31 33.47 11.91 -21.25
CA SER A 31 32.99 12.86 -22.25
C SER A 31 31.81 13.66 -21.70
N ILE A 32 31.68 14.93 -22.07
CA ILE A 32 30.53 15.77 -21.70
C ILE A 32 29.21 15.09 -22.11
N ILE A 33 29.19 14.45 -23.27
CA ILE A 33 28.02 13.74 -23.79
C ILE A 33 27.62 12.58 -22.87
N GLU A 34 28.60 11.88 -22.31
CA GLU A 34 28.36 10.75 -21.41
C GLU A 34 27.72 11.22 -20.10
N ILE A 35 28.17 12.36 -19.57
CA ILE A 35 27.56 12.98 -18.40
C ILE A 35 26.12 13.39 -18.69
N LEU A 36 25.84 13.97 -19.87
CA LEU A 36 24.48 14.36 -20.25
C LEU A 36 23.55 13.15 -20.37
N VAL A 37 24.03 12.05 -20.97
CA VAL A 37 23.25 10.81 -21.07
C VAL A 37 23.02 10.20 -19.68
N ALA A 38 24.04 10.16 -18.83
CA ALA A 38 23.91 9.67 -17.45
C ALA A 38 22.90 10.50 -16.65
N LEU A 39 22.92 11.83 -16.78
CA LEU A 39 21.95 12.72 -16.15
C LEU A 39 20.53 12.50 -16.68
N ALA A 40 20.35 12.30 -17.98
CA ALA A 40 19.05 12.01 -18.56
C ALA A 40 18.46 10.71 -18.00
N ILE A 41 19.27 9.64 -17.95
CA ILE A 41 18.87 8.37 -17.35
C ILE A 41 18.52 8.54 -15.87
N LEU A 42 19.33 9.31 -15.13
CA LEU A 42 19.09 9.58 -13.71
C LEU A 42 17.76 10.31 -13.48
N VAL A 43 17.47 11.35 -14.28
CA VAL A 43 16.20 12.11 -14.18
C VAL A 43 15.01 11.21 -14.50
N LEU A 44 15.11 10.36 -15.53
CA LEU A 44 14.05 9.41 -15.87
C LEU A 44 13.81 8.39 -14.74
N ALA A 45 14.89 7.84 -14.18
CA ALA A 45 14.80 6.89 -13.07
C ALA A 45 14.17 7.55 -11.82
N ALA A 46 14.63 8.74 -11.46
CA ALA A 46 14.08 9.50 -10.34
C ALA A 46 12.61 9.87 -10.54
N GLY A 47 12.23 10.27 -11.76
CA GLY A 47 10.85 10.57 -12.13
C GLY A 47 9.93 9.35 -11.99
N GLY A 48 10.40 8.17 -12.41
CA GLY A 48 9.65 6.92 -12.24
C GLY A 48 9.41 6.57 -10.77
N VAL A 49 10.45 6.65 -9.92
CA VAL A 49 10.34 6.41 -8.47
C VAL A 49 9.39 7.42 -7.81
N TYR A 50 9.53 8.70 -8.19
CA TYR A 50 8.67 9.76 -7.69
C TYR A 50 7.20 9.46 -8.00
N HIS A 51 6.86 9.17 -9.26
CA HIS A 51 5.47 8.86 -9.65
C HIS A 51 4.92 7.63 -8.91
N GLN A 52 5.74 6.59 -8.73
CA GLN A 52 5.34 5.40 -7.98
C GLN A 52 5.00 5.72 -6.53
N PHE A 53 5.74 6.61 -5.88
CA PHE A 53 5.48 7.03 -4.50
C PHE A 53 4.10 7.70 -4.34
N PHE A 54 3.72 8.60 -5.26
CA PHE A 54 2.39 9.23 -5.25
C PHE A 54 1.25 8.23 -5.43
N ASN A 55 1.46 7.23 -6.29
CA ASN A 55 0.48 6.17 -6.49
C ASN A 55 0.27 5.34 -5.22
N ILE A 56 1.35 5.00 -4.51
CA ILE A 56 1.29 4.23 -3.26
C ILE A 56 0.53 5.02 -2.18
N ASP A 57 0.81 6.31 -2.02
CA ASP A 57 0.12 7.15 -1.03
C ASP A 57 -1.38 7.28 -1.34
N ARG A 58 -1.74 7.43 -2.62
CA ARG A 58 -3.15 7.43 -3.04
C ARG A 58 -3.84 6.11 -2.72
N LEU A 59 -3.22 4.98 -3.06
CA LEU A 59 -3.77 3.65 -2.79
C LEU A 59 -3.88 3.38 -1.27
N GLY A 60 -2.88 3.79 -0.49
CA GLY A 60 -2.88 3.66 0.96
C GLY A 60 -4.08 4.35 1.61
N ARG A 61 -4.37 5.59 1.20
CA ARG A 61 -5.55 6.32 1.70
C ARG A 61 -6.88 5.66 1.33
N MET A 62 -6.99 5.12 0.11
CA MET A 62 -8.19 4.39 -0.30
C MET A 62 -8.42 3.14 0.57
N ARG A 63 -7.36 2.36 0.83
CA ARG A 63 -7.42 1.16 1.68
C ARG A 63 -7.75 1.48 3.13
N LEU A 64 -7.19 2.55 3.68
CA LEU A 64 -7.52 3.00 5.03
C LEU A 64 -9.01 3.34 5.17
N ASN A 65 -9.59 4.01 4.18
CA ASN A 65 -11.02 4.32 4.19
C ASN A 65 -11.88 3.06 4.10
N GLU A 66 -11.48 2.09 3.28
CA GLU A 66 -12.17 0.80 3.13
C GLU A 66 -12.17 0.01 4.45
N ILE A 67 -11.00 -0.06 5.13
CA ILE A 67 -10.87 -0.74 6.44
C ILE A 67 -11.74 -0.04 7.50
N GLN A 68 -11.66 1.29 7.59
CA GLN A 68 -12.49 2.07 8.52
C GLN A 68 -13.98 1.92 8.21
N GLY A 69 -14.37 2.00 6.94
CA GLY A 69 -15.75 1.80 6.50
C GLY A 69 -16.29 0.42 6.86
N ARG A 70 -15.47 -0.64 6.69
CA ARG A 70 -15.82 -2.00 7.12
C ARG A 70 -15.97 -2.12 8.63
N LEU A 71 -15.05 -1.54 9.41
CA LEU A 71 -15.13 -1.54 10.87
C LEU A 71 -16.39 -0.84 11.36
N LEU A 72 -16.70 0.34 10.80
CA LEU A 72 -17.91 1.08 11.13
C LEU A 72 -19.18 0.32 10.73
N ALA A 73 -19.19 -0.31 9.56
CA ALA A 73 -20.31 -1.13 9.11
C ALA A 73 -20.54 -2.34 10.03
N GLN A 74 -19.47 -3.00 10.47
CA GLN A 74 -19.53 -4.10 11.44
C GLN A 74 -20.03 -3.63 12.80
N GLN A 75 -19.48 -2.54 13.33
CA GLN A 75 -19.95 -1.95 14.59
C GLN A 75 -21.44 -1.64 14.53
N ARG A 76 -21.89 -0.99 13.46
CA ARG A 76 -23.31 -0.66 13.27
C ARG A 76 -24.18 -1.91 13.14
N LEU A 77 -23.69 -2.96 12.47
CA LEU A 77 -24.38 -4.24 12.41
C LEU A 77 -24.53 -4.87 13.81
N GLU A 78 -23.50 -4.80 14.64
CA GLU A 78 -23.56 -5.29 16.03
C GLU A 78 -24.52 -4.46 16.90
N GLU A 79 -24.56 -3.14 16.73
CA GLU A 79 -25.57 -2.28 17.36
C GLU A 79 -27.00 -2.70 16.98
N LEU A 80 -27.25 -3.00 15.70
CA LEU A 80 -28.54 -3.51 15.24
C LEU A 80 -28.84 -4.90 15.83
N ARG A 81 -27.83 -5.78 15.90
CA ARG A 81 -27.98 -7.10 16.52
C ARG A 81 -28.29 -7.04 18.00
N ALA A 82 -27.88 -5.99 18.70
CA ALA A 82 -28.21 -5.78 20.11
C ALA A 82 -29.69 -5.35 20.33
N LEU A 83 -30.38 -4.81 19.32
CA LEU A 83 -31.77 -4.36 19.45
C LEU A 83 -32.76 -5.54 19.50
N PRO A 84 -33.84 -5.51 20.31
CA PRO A 84 -34.84 -6.58 20.35
C PRO A 84 -35.47 -6.87 18.98
N TYR A 85 -35.79 -8.14 18.70
CA TYR A 85 -36.36 -8.56 17.41
C TYR A 85 -37.63 -7.79 17.05
N ALA A 86 -38.56 -7.60 18.00
CA ALA A 86 -39.80 -6.86 17.78
C ALA A 86 -39.57 -5.45 17.23
N ARG A 87 -38.56 -4.74 17.76
CA ARG A 87 -38.19 -3.39 17.32
C ARG A 87 -37.62 -3.37 15.89
N LEU A 88 -36.93 -4.42 15.49
CA LEU A 88 -36.37 -4.54 14.15
C LEU A 88 -37.43 -4.99 13.13
N ALA A 89 -38.43 -5.76 13.56
CA ALA A 89 -39.53 -6.20 12.72
C ALA A 89 -40.47 -5.04 12.34
N GLU A 90 -40.61 -4.05 13.23
CA GLU A 90 -41.37 -2.81 13.00
C GLU A 90 -40.53 -1.72 12.31
N TRP A 91 -39.31 -2.04 11.86
CA TRP A 91 -38.43 -1.04 11.28
C TRP A 91 -38.92 -0.62 9.90
N GLU A 92 -39.35 0.63 9.79
CA GLU A 92 -39.75 1.20 8.50
C GLU A 92 -38.56 1.23 7.53
N PRO A 93 -38.72 0.72 6.29
CA PRO A 93 -37.72 0.85 5.24
C PRO A 93 -37.44 2.33 4.96
N GLY A 94 -36.36 2.85 5.51
CA GLY A 94 -35.97 4.25 5.36
C GLY A 94 -34.47 4.39 5.17
N GLU A 95 -34.06 5.14 4.16
CA GLU A 95 -32.67 5.49 3.91
C GLU A 95 -32.21 6.58 4.89
N THR A 96 -32.12 6.26 6.18
CA THR A 96 -31.57 7.22 7.14
C THR A 96 -30.05 7.17 7.08
N ALA A 97 -29.47 8.04 6.24
CA ALA A 97 -28.04 8.29 6.22
C ALA A 97 -27.62 8.89 7.58
N THR A 98 -26.99 8.07 8.43
CA THR A 98 -26.48 8.55 9.71
C THR A 98 -25.00 8.86 9.55
N PRO A 99 -24.54 10.08 9.86
CA PRO A 99 -23.11 10.37 9.84
C PRO A 99 -22.39 9.53 10.90
N LEU A 100 -21.23 8.98 10.57
CA LEU A 100 -20.38 8.21 11.47
C LEU A 100 -18.98 8.79 11.60
N GLY A 101 -18.47 8.74 12.83
CA GLY A 101 -17.14 9.21 13.21
C GLY A 101 -17.03 10.73 13.33
N ASP A 102 -15.89 11.18 13.87
CA ASP A 102 -15.68 12.57 14.32
C ASP A 102 -15.69 13.62 13.19
N ASN A 103 -15.55 13.21 11.93
CA ASN A 103 -15.39 14.12 10.79
C ASN A 103 -16.53 14.07 9.78
N LEU A 104 -17.66 13.41 10.09
CA LEU A 104 -18.82 13.25 9.17
C LEU A 104 -18.44 12.68 7.79
N LYS A 105 -17.27 12.03 7.71
CA LYS A 105 -16.69 11.53 6.46
C LYS A 105 -17.44 10.30 5.96
N TYR A 106 -18.02 9.54 6.88
CA TYR A 106 -18.75 8.31 6.62
C TYR A 106 -20.24 8.54 6.83
N ALA A 107 -21.05 7.90 6.00
CA ALA A 107 -22.49 7.81 6.17
C ALA A 107 -22.89 6.32 6.12
N ALA A 108 -23.71 5.86 7.07
CA ALA A 108 -24.30 4.53 7.00
C ALA A 108 -25.74 4.60 6.51
N ARG A 109 -26.09 3.64 5.67
CA ARG A 109 -27.45 3.29 5.29
C ARG A 109 -27.73 1.89 5.80
N THR A 110 -28.88 1.72 6.44
CA THR A 110 -29.33 0.41 6.95
C THR A 110 -30.61 0.01 6.24
N THR A 111 -30.67 -1.24 5.81
CA THR A 111 -31.86 -1.86 5.23
C THR A 111 -32.13 -3.15 5.98
N ILE A 112 -33.37 -3.33 6.43
CA ILE A 112 -33.82 -4.53 7.13
C ILE A 112 -34.92 -5.16 6.28
N GLU A 113 -34.71 -6.40 5.87
CA GLU A 113 -35.63 -7.16 5.03
C GLU A 113 -36.03 -8.45 5.75
N PRO A 114 -37.30 -8.89 5.65
CA PRO A 114 -37.68 -10.21 6.13
C PRO A 114 -36.95 -11.30 5.31
N GLY A 115 -36.35 -12.26 6.00
CA GLY A 115 -35.73 -13.45 5.43
C GLY A 115 -36.63 -14.68 5.54
N PRO A 116 -36.14 -15.87 5.12
CA PRO A 116 -36.89 -17.11 5.29
C PRO A 116 -37.04 -17.48 6.78
N GLY A 117 -38.28 -17.78 7.20
CA GLY A 117 -38.63 -18.09 8.58
C GLY A 117 -38.74 -16.83 9.47
N ASP A 118 -38.54 -17.01 10.78
CA ASP A 118 -38.52 -15.91 11.77
C ASP A 118 -37.12 -15.25 11.83
N VAL A 119 -36.56 -14.91 10.67
CA VAL A 119 -35.21 -14.31 10.53
C VAL A 119 -35.29 -13.00 9.75
N LEU A 120 -34.66 -11.95 10.26
CA LEU A 120 -34.45 -10.67 9.57
C LEU A 120 -33.06 -10.63 8.95
N LYS A 121 -32.97 -10.16 7.70
CA LYS A 121 -31.73 -9.84 7.00
C LYS A 121 -31.40 -8.37 7.22
N LEU A 122 -30.26 -8.12 7.83
CA LEU A 122 -29.74 -6.79 8.16
C LEU A 122 -28.66 -6.44 7.14
N THR A 123 -28.82 -5.35 6.39
CA THR A 123 -27.82 -4.85 5.44
C THR A 123 -27.36 -3.48 5.89
N VAL A 124 -26.07 -3.31 6.14
CA VAL A 124 -25.45 -2.03 6.49
C VAL A 124 -24.47 -1.65 5.40
N MET A 125 -24.73 -0.54 4.72
CA MET A 125 -23.87 0.04 3.71
C MET A 125 -23.25 1.32 4.26
N VAL A 126 -21.93 1.38 4.33
CA VAL A 126 -21.19 2.58 4.72
C VAL A 126 -20.54 3.19 3.48
N SER A 127 -20.91 4.42 3.15
CA SER A 127 -20.27 5.20 2.08
C SER A 127 -19.39 6.30 2.67
N TRP A 128 -18.40 6.75 1.90
CA TRP A 128 -17.59 7.90 2.27
C TRP A 128 -17.31 8.81 1.07
N ARG A 129 -17.15 10.10 1.36
CA ARG A 129 -16.72 11.09 0.36
C ARG A 129 -15.22 11.09 0.22
N GLU A 130 -14.74 10.97 -1.01
CA GLU A 130 -13.43 11.54 -1.35
C GLU A 130 -13.55 13.06 -1.42
N ARG A 131 -12.48 13.78 -1.07
CA ARG A 131 -12.47 15.25 -1.06
C ARG A 131 -12.90 15.77 -2.44
N GLY A 132 -14.05 16.44 -2.52
CA GLY A 132 -14.61 16.99 -3.76
C GLY A 132 -15.73 16.19 -4.43
N ALA A 133 -16.11 15.02 -3.92
CA ALA A 133 -17.20 14.20 -4.48
C ALA A 133 -18.51 14.31 -3.67
N GLU A 134 -19.65 14.16 -4.34
CA GLU A 134 -20.99 14.14 -3.70
C GLU A 134 -21.24 12.81 -2.96
N ALA A 135 -21.91 12.83 -1.79
CA ALA A 135 -21.81 11.80 -0.74
C ALA A 135 -22.47 10.46 -1.06
N VAL A 136 -23.27 10.42 -2.11
CA VAL A 136 -24.25 9.34 -2.28
C VAL A 136 -23.87 8.38 -3.40
N ALA A 137 -22.91 8.74 -4.25
CA ALA A 137 -22.44 7.92 -5.37
C ALA A 137 -20.95 7.53 -5.30
N GLY A 138 -20.37 7.54 -4.09
CA GLY A 138 -18.95 7.27 -3.85
C GLY A 138 -18.63 5.81 -3.53
N ASN A 139 -17.38 5.59 -3.11
CA ASN A 139 -16.92 4.30 -2.58
C ASN A 139 -17.76 3.90 -1.35
N SER A 140 -18.12 2.61 -1.28
CA SER A 140 -18.88 2.07 -0.16
C SER A 140 -18.47 0.64 0.18
N VAL A 141 -18.75 0.24 1.41
CA VAL A 141 -18.63 -1.14 1.89
C VAL A 141 -19.97 -1.58 2.43
N THR A 142 -20.42 -2.75 2.01
CA THR A 142 -21.65 -3.37 2.50
C THR A 142 -21.32 -4.57 3.36
N VAL A 143 -21.94 -4.64 4.54
CA VAL A 143 -21.89 -5.79 5.44
C VAL A 143 -23.32 -6.27 5.65
N VAL A 144 -23.52 -7.58 5.51
CA VAL A 144 -24.81 -8.24 5.69
C VAL A 144 -24.73 -9.13 6.92
N GLY A 145 -25.79 -9.10 7.72
CA GLY A 145 -25.99 -10.02 8.83
C GLY A 145 -27.42 -10.51 8.87
N TYR A 146 -27.68 -11.45 9.77
CA TYR A 146 -28.99 -12.02 10.01
C TYR A 146 -29.28 -12.01 11.50
N LYS A 147 -30.56 -11.93 11.84
CA LYS A 147 -31.04 -12.02 13.22
C LYS A 147 -32.31 -12.87 13.28
N GLY A 148 -32.27 -13.94 14.06
CA GLY A 148 -33.44 -14.73 14.42
C GLY A 148 -34.25 -14.08 15.55
N ARG A 149 -35.49 -14.53 15.70
CA ARG A 149 -36.41 -14.15 16.79
C ARG A 149 -35.91 -14.52 18.18
#